data_AF-A0A7V8ACY9-F1
#
_entry.id   AF-A0A7V8ACY9-F1
#
_cell.length_a   1.000
_cell.length_b   1.000
_cell.length_c   1.000
_cell.angle_alpha   90.00
_cell.angle_beta   90.00
_cell.angle_gamma   90.00
#
_symmetry.space_group_name_H-M   'P 1'
#
loop_
_entity.id
_entity.type
_entity.pdbx_description
1 polymer ?
#
loop_
_entity_poly.entity_id
_entity_poly.type
_entity_poly.pdbx_seq_one_letter_code
_entity_poly.pdbx_strand_id
1 'polypeptide(L)'
;MAEIAGDLSCQIVEAIDNFPSILYTQYQHRRIMTAVAKTQDLTINIRTKTYVRDLIDSAAAILGKNRSEFMLEVAVREAQDVLLDKAFFALSDTKFAQITFLLDNPPPPNAKLLALLAKKAPWEK
;
A
#
# COMPACT_ATOMS: atom_id res chain seq x y z
N MET A 1 14.89 -38.13 16.74
CA MET A 1 13.94 -37.01 16.93
C MET A 1 14.68 -35.68 16.74
N ALA A 2 15.55 -35.51 15.74
CA ALA A 2 15.28 -35.41 14.31
C ALA A 2 14.24 -34.32 13.97
N GLU A 3 14.76 -33.15 13.55
CA GLU A 3 14.39 -32.56 12.26
C GLU A 3 13.05 -31.81 12.15
N ILE A 4 12.91 -30.67 12.85
CA ILE A 4 11.87 -29.64 12.52
C ILE A 4 12.41 -28.19 12.63
N ALA A 5 13.59 -27.97 13.22
CA ALA A 5 14.18 -26.61 13.30
C ALA A 5 14.81 -26.11 11.99
N GLY A 6 14.95 -26.98 10.99
CA GLY A 6 15.61 -26.66 9.71
C GLY A 6 14.71 -26.03 8.66
N ASP A 7 13.39 -26.06 8.83
CA ASP A 7 12.44 -25.75 7.73
C ASP A 7 11.61 -24.46 7.94
N LEU A 8 11.61 -23.92 9.17
CA LEU A 8 10.84 -22.71 9.51
C LEU A 8 11.65 -21.41 9.37
N SER A 9 12.98 -21.52 9.33
CA SER A 9 13.90 -20.44 8.94
C SER A 9 13.64 -20.00 7.50
N CYS A 10 13.30 -20.93 6.61
CA CYS A 10 13.08 -20.69 5.18
C CYS A 10 11.78 -19.93 4.93
N GLN A 11 10.70 -20.26 5.66
CA GLN A 11 9.37 -19.70 5.38
C GLN A 11 9.20 -18.24 5.83
N ILE A 12 9.92 -17.83 6.88
CA ILE A 12 9.93 -16.43 7.33
C ILE A 12 10.80 -15.57 6.39
N VAL A 13 11.89 -16.15 5.87
CA VAL A 13 12.76 -15.50 4.87
C VAL A 13 12.05 -15.41 3.52
N GLU A 14 11.32 -16.43 3.07
CA GLU A 14 10.53 -16.39 1.82
C GLU A 14 9.37 -15.38 1.86
N ALA A 15 8.79 -15.10 3.03
CA ALA A 15 7.76 -14.07 3.18
C ALA A 15 8.33 -12.64 3.18
N ILE A 16 9.58 -12.47 3.61
CA ILE A 16 10.31 -11.19 3.57
C ILE A 16 11.00 -10.99 2.21
N ASP A 17 11.39 -12.06 1.53
CA ASP A 17 12.00 -12.03 0.19
C ASP A 17 10.98 -11.81 -0.94
N ASN A 18 9.68 -11.85 -0.62
CA ASN A 18 8.62 -11.32 -1.48
C ASN A 18 8.20 -9.89 -1.10
N PHE A 19 9.06 -9.15 -0.38
CA PHE A 19 9.12 -7.69 -0.60
C PHE A 19 9.86 -7.49 -1.91
N PRO A 20 9.17 -7.21 -3.03
CA PRO A 20 9.89 -6.81 -4.21
C PRO A 20 10.73 -5.60 -3.82
N SER A 21 12.03 -5.69 -4.15
CA SER A 21 13.07 -4.69 -3.97
C SER A 21 12.80 -3.41 -4.80
N ILE A 22 11.59 -2.87 -4.71
CA ILE A 22 11.16 -1.63 -5.36
C ILE A 22 11.29 -0.45 -4.40
N LEU A 23 11.58 -0.70 -3.11
CA LEU A 23 11.90 0.36 -2.12
C LEU A 23 13.31 0.95 -2.25
N TYR A 24 13.88 0.98 -3.46
CA TYR A 24 15.13 1.70 -3.70
C TYR A 24 15.16 2.62 -4.94
N THR A 25 14.11 2.67 -5.77
CA THR A 25 14.13 3.58 -6.94
C THR A 25 13.06 4.66 -6.91
N GLN A 26 12.37 4.86 -5.78
CA GLN A 26 11.40 5.96 -5.69
C GLN A 26 11.25 6.57 -4.30
N TYR A 27 12.38 6.94 -3.68
CA TYR A 27 12.39 7.99 -2.66
C TYR A 27 12.17 9.38 -3.32
N GLN A 28 11.05 9.52 -4.02
CA GLN A 28 10.39 10.81 -4.28
C GLN A 28 9.19 10.85 -3.32
N HIS A 29 9.48 10.80 -2.02
CA HIS A 29 8.52 11.04 -0.95
C HIS A 29 8.17 12.54 -0.94
N ARG A 30 7.41 12.99 -1.96
CA ARG A 30 6.84 14.34 -1.96
C ARG A 30 5.54 14.31 -1.15
N ARG A 31 5.72 14.47 0.17
CA ARG A 31 4.80 15.06 1.17
C ARG A 31 3.49 14.29 1.48
N ILE A 32 3.49 13.53 2.58
CA ILE A 32 2.30 13.31 3.45
C ILE A 32 2.51 14.03 4.79
N MET A 33 3.04 15.25 4.75
CA MET A 33 3.03 16.17 5.89
C MET A 33 2.48 17.51 5.38
N THR A 34 1.16 17.64 5.57
CA THR A 34 0.41 18.88 5.77
C THR A 34 0.91 20.08 4.97
N ALA A 35 0.72 20.04 3.65
CA ALA A 35 0.35 21.26 2.97
C ALA A 35 -1.17 21.33 3.09
N VAL A 36 -1.71 22.38 3.72
CA VAL A 36 -3.08 22.81 3.39
C VAL A 36 -3.00 23.20 1.91
N ALA A 37 -3.17 22.20 1.05
CA ALA A 37 -3.24 22.38 -0.38
C ALA A 37 -4.44 23.29 -0.57
N LYS A 38 -4.20 24.47 -1.16
CA LYS A 38 -5.24 25.40 -1.57
C LYS A 38 -6.35 24.57 -2.24
N THR A 39 -7.52 24.48 -1.61
CA THR A 39 -8.70 23.80 -2.16
C THR A 39 -9.20 24.63 -3.32
N GLN A 40 -8.51 24.52 -4.46
CA GLN A 40 -8.99 25.08 -5.71
C GLN A 40 -9.91 24.04 -6.32
N ASP A 41 -11.11 24.47 -6.71
CA ASP A 41 -11.98 23.63 -7.53
C ASP A 41 -11.26 23.34 -8.85
N LEU A 42 -11.01 22.07 -9.11
CA LEU A 42 -10.38 21.59 -10.34
C LEU A 42 -11.42 20.85 -11.17
N THR A 43 -11.54 21.23 -12.43
CA THR A 43 -12.45 20.57 -13.37
C THR A 43 -11.80 19.32 -13.95
N ILE A 44 -12.46 18.16 -13.80
CA ILE A 44 -12.05 16.91 -14.43
C ILE A 44 -12.88 16.68 -15.69
N ASN A 45 -12.22 16.67 -16.86
CA ASN A 45 -12.87 16.42 -18.15
C ASN A 45 -12.66 14.96 -18.57
N ILE A 46 -13.74 14.21 -18.76
CA ILE A 46 -13.70 12.80 -19.16
C ILE A 46 -14.46 12.62 -20.48
N ARG A 47 -13.85 11.92 -21.44
CA ARG A 47 -14.51 11.49 -22.67
C ARG A 47 -15.10 10.10 -22.48
N THR A 48 -16.34 9.90 -22.91
CA THR A 48 -17.02 8.61 -22.80
C THR A 48 -17.97 8.38 -23.98
N LYS A 49 -18.40 7.13 -24.16
CA LYS A 49 -19.41 6.74 -25.15
C LYS A 49 -20.80 7.10 -24.62
N THR A 50 -21.75 7.33 -25.52
CA THR A 50 -23.16 7.66 -25.18
C THR A 50 -23.77 6.60 -24.26
N TYR A 51 -23.65 5.32 -24.61
CA TYR A 51 -24.16 4.21 -23.80
C TYR A 51 -23.65 4.22 -22.34
N VAL A 52 -22.37 4.50 -22.14
CA VAL A 52 -21.78 4.54 -20.79
C VAL A 52 -22.33 5.72 -20.01
N ARG A 53 -22.49 6.87 -20.67
CA ARG A 53 -23.14 8.04 -20.07
C ARG A 53 -24.58 7.72 -19.65
N ASP A 54 -25.38 7.10 -20.52
CA ASP A 54 -26.79 6.81 -20.25
C ASP A 54 -26.94 5.84 -19.07
N LEU A 55 -26.04 4.85 -18.96
CA LEU A 55 -25.96 3.93 -17.83
C LEU A 55 -25.67 4.67 -16.52
N ILE A 56 -24.69 5.59 -16.53
CA ILE A 56 -24.33 6.39 -15.35
C ILE A 56 -25.48 7.34 -14.97
N ASP A 57 -26.08 8.02 -15.95
CA ASP A 57 -27.22 8.92 -15.73
C ASP A 57 -28.40 8.16 -15.10
N SER A 58 -28.65 6.91 -15.54
CA SER A 58 -29.68 6.04 -14.95
C SER A 58 -29.37 5.64 -13.50
N ALA A 59 -28.12 5.26 -13.21
CA ALA A 59 -27.69 4.92 -11.85
C ALA A 59 -27.75 6.12 -10.90
N ALA A 60 -27.34 7.30 -11.37
CA ALA A 60 -27.41 8.54 -10.61
C ALA A 60 -28.87 8.94 -10.32
N ALA A 61 -29.77 8.78 -11.30
CA ALA A 61 -31.19 9.06 -11.14
C ALA A 61 -31.85 8.18 -10.07
N ILE A 62 -31.53 6.89 -10.01
CA ILE A 62 -32.03 5.97 -8.97
C ILE A 62 -31.61 6.43 -7.57
N LEU A 63 -30.42 7.00 -7.43
CA LEU A 63 -29.88 7.51 -6.17
C LEU A 63 -30.27 8.97 -5.88
N GLY A 64 -30.98 9.63 -6.79
CA GLY A 64 -31.36 11.04 -6.67
C GLY A 64 -30.18 12.02 -6.74
N LYS A 65 -29.06 11.62 -7.36
CA LYS A 65 -27.83 12.42 -7.46
C LYS A 65 -27.61 12.98 -8.86
N ASN A 66 -26.81 14.04 -8.96
CA ASN A 66 -26.33 14.51 -10.26
C ASN A 66 -25.25 13.56 -10.80
N ARG A 67 -25.11 13.44 -12.13
CA ARG A 67 -24.12 12.60 -12.80
C ARG A 67 -22.71 12.83 -12.25
N SER A 68 -22.28 14.09 -12.16
CA SER A 68 -20.92 14.43 -11.71
C SER A 68 -20.67 14.08 -10.25
N GLU A 69 -21.68 14.25 -9.39
CA GLU A 69 -21.60 13.88 -7.98
C GLU A 69 -21.49 12.37 -7.82
N PHE A 70 -22.33 11.61 -8.51
CA PHE A 70 -22.26 10.15 -8.54
C PHE A 70 -20.89 9.65 -9.04
N MET A 71 -20.38 10.21 -10.14
CA MET A 71 -19.07 9.82 -10.68
C MET A 71 -17.94 10.12 -9.70
N LEU A 72 -17.96 11.29 -9.04
CA LEU A 72 -16.92 11.66 -8.08
C LEU A 72 -16.94 10.75 -6.86
N GLU A 73 -18.11 10.47 -6.29
CA GLU A 73 -18.22 9.59 -5.13
C GLU A 73 -17.73 8.17 -5.42
N VAL A 74 -18.13 7.60 -6.55
CA VAL A 74 -17.68 6.26 -6.97
C VAL A 74 -16.18 6.26 -7.20
N ALA A 75 -15.64 7.27 -7.91
CA ALA A 75 -14.21 7.36 -8.16
C ALA A 75 -13.39 7.50 -6.87
N VAL A 76 -13.86 8.28 -5.88
CA VAL A 76 -13.22 8.44 -4.58
C VAL A 76 -13.23 7.12 -3.81
N ARG A 77 -14.37 6.42 -3.77
CA ARG A 77 -14.48 5.12 -3.09
C ARG A 77 -13.51 4.11 -3.68
N GLU A 78 -13.53 3.93 -5.00
CA GLU A 78 -12.64 2.98 -5.68
C GLU A 78 -11.16 3.37 -5.50
N ALA A 79 -10.83 4.65 -5.54
CA ALA A 79 -9.47 5.11 -5.26
C ALA A 79 -9.03 4.78 -3.83
N GLN A 80 -9.92 4.95 -2.84
CA GLN A 80 -9.65 4.59 -1.45
C GLN A 80 -9.44 3.08 -1.30
N ASP A 81 -10.30 2.27 -1.90
CA ASP A 81 -10.21 0.81 -1.83
C ASP A 81 -8.91 0.29 -2.45
N VAL A 82 -8.50 0.85 -3.60
CA VAL A 82 -7.22 0.52 -4.25
C VAL A 82 -6.01 0.91 -3.40
N LEU A 83 -6.07 2.07 -2.73
CA LEU A 83 -5.00 2.50 -1.83
C LEU A 83 -4.93 1.62 -0.57
N LEU A 84 -6.09 1.20 -0.04
CA LEU A 84 -6.17 0.32 1.12
C LEU A 84 -5.66 -1.08 0.79
N ASP A 85 -5.93 -1.64 -0.39
CA ASP A 85 -5.38 -2.93 -0.84
C ASP A 85 -3.84 -2.95 -0.81
N LYS A 86 -3.19 -1.81 -1.10
CA LYS A 86 -1.72 -1.69 -1.05
C LYS A 86 -1.18 -1.46 0.36
N ALA A 87 -1.96 -0.88 1.25
CA ALA A 87 -1.53 -0.58 2.61
C ALA A 87 -1.89 -1.68 3.62
N PHE A 88 -2.88 -2.52 3.30
CA PHE A 88 -3.40 -3.52 4.20
C PHE A 88 -2.70 -4.88 4.01
N PHE A 89 -1.95 -5.29 5.03
CA PHE A 89 -1.38 -6.63 5.11
C PHE A 89 -2.31 -7.51 5.93
N ALA A 90 -3.05 -8.41 5.28
CA ALA A 90 -3.85 -9.41 5.97
C ALA A 90 -2.92 -10.48 6.59
N LEU A 91 -2.84 -10.53 7.92
CA LEU A 91 -2.11 -11.57 8.64
C LEU A 91 -3.10 -12.55 9.28
N SER A 92 -2.84 -13.85 9.17
CA SER A 92 -3.53 -14.84 9.98
C SER A 92 -3.11 -14.71 11.45
N ASP A 93 -3.96 -15.13 12.39
CA ASP A 93 -3.66 -15.07 13.84
C ASP A 93 -2.31 -15.72 14.19
N THR A 94 -1.97 -16.81 13.49
CA THR A 94 -0.69 -17.50 13.62
C THR A 94 0.50 -16.65 13.18
N LYS A 95 0.40 -15.96 12.03
CA LYS A 95 1.45 -15.07 11.51
C LYS A 95 1.55 -13.79 12.35
N PHE A 96 0.41 -13.29 12.83
CA PHE A 96 0.39 -12.16 13.74
C PHE A 96 1.15 -12.49 15.03
N ALA A 97 0.84 -13.61 15.69
CA ALA A 97 1.54 -14.04 16.89
C ALA A 97 3.05 -14.25 16.68
N GLN A 98 3.45 -14.82 15.53
CA GLN A 98 4.86 -14.98 15.17
C GLN A 98 5.58 -13.64 15.02
N ILE A 99 4.96 -12.68 14.33
CA ILE A 99 5.55 -11.35 14.17
C ILE A 99 5.61 -10.61 15.50
N THR A 100 4.55 -10.68 16.32
CA THR A 100 4.56 -10.10 17.67
C THR A 100 5.69 -10.68 18.50
N PHE A 101 5.89 -12.00 18.50
CA PHE A 101 6.99 -12.64 19.21
C PHE A 101 8.37 -12.15 18.74
N LEU A 102 8.56 -11.97 17.42
CA LEU A 102 9.81 -11.46 16.82
C LEU A 102 10.03 -9.96 17.12
N LEU A 103 8.96 -9.18 17.27
CA LEU A 103 9.05 -7.77 17.68
C LEU A 103 9.44 -7.65 19.16
N ASP A 104 8.90 -8.51 20.02
CA ASP A 104 9.22 -8.52 21.44
C ASP A 104 10.61 -9.11 21.73
N ASN A 105 11.05 -10.07 20.90
CA ASN A 105 12.35 -10.74 21.02
C ASN A 105 13.13 -10.61 19.71
N PRO A 106 13.71 -9.43 19.42
CA PRO A 106 14.42 -9.22 18.18
C PRO A 106 15.64 -10.15 18.10
N PRO A 107 15.82 -10.89 17.00
CA PRO A 107 16.99 -11.72 16.81
C PRO A 107 18.27 -10.86 16.73
N PRO A 108 19.44 -11.42 17.09
CA PRO A 108 20.69 -10.69 16.98
C PRO A 108 20.93 -10.26 15.52
N PRO A 109 21.45 -9.03 15.31
CA PRO A 109 21.62 -8.48 13.97
C PRO A 109 22.57 -9.34 13.13
N ASN A 110 22.14 -9.67 11.92
CA ASN A 110 22.95 -10.48 11.02
C ASN A 110 24.13 -9.64 10.45
N ALA A 111 25.23 -10.31 10.04
CA ALA A 111 26.42 -9.64 9.53
C ALA A 111 26.14 -8.76 8.29
N LYS A 112 25.16 -9.15 7.45
CA LYS A 112 24.74 -8.38 6.27
C LYS A 112 24.02 -7.09 6.65
N LEU A 113 23.19 -7.10 7.69
CA LEU A 113 22.45 -5.98 8.24
C LEU A 113 23.42 -4.97 8.86
N LEU A 114 24.41 -5.45 9.62
CA LEU A 114 25.47 -4.60 10.14
C LEU A 114 26.27 -3.94 9.01
N ALA A 115 26.61 -4.68 7.96
CA ALA A 115 27.30 -4.13 6.79
C ALA A 115 26.44 -3.11 6.03
N LEU A 116 25.11 -3.31 5.94
CA LEU A 116 24.18 -2.34 5.34
C LEU A 116 24.05 -1.07 6.17
N LEU A 117 23.90 -1.20 7.49
CA LEU A 117 23.78 -0.05 8.40
C LEU A 117 25.09 0.75 8.53
N ALA A 118 26.25 0.08 8.39
CA ALA A 118 27.56 0.72 8.39
C ALA A 118 27.89 1.43 7.05
N LYS A 119 27.18 1.10 5.97
CA LYS A 119 27.39 1.72 4.67
C LYS A 119 26.79 3.13 4.69
N LYS A 120 27.61 4.12 4.37
CA LYS A 120 27.17 5.51 4.22
C LYS A 120 25.96 5.57 3.28
N ALA A 121 24.90 6.23 3.72
CA ALA A 121 23.74 6.41 2.89
C ALA A 121 24.13 7.21 1.65
N PRO A 122 23.74 6.80 0.44
CA PRO A 122 24.23 7.43 -0.80
C PRO A 122 23.73 8.86 -1.04
N TRP A 123 22.91 9.41 -0.14
CA TRP A 123 22.52 10.82 -0.11
C TRP A 123 23.30 11.64 0.94
N GLU A 124 24.08 11.01 1.80
CA GLU A 124 25.03 11.69 2.68
C GLU A 124 26.32 11.93 1.89
N LYS A 125 26.57 13.19 1.51
CA LYS A 125 27.84 13.60 0.90
C LYS A 125 29.01 13.34 1.83
#